data_AF-A0A5S3QTV5-F1
#
_entry.id   AF-A0A5S3QTV5-F1
#
_cell.length_a   1.000
_cell.length_b   1.000
_cell.length_c   1.000
_cell.angle_alpha   90.00
_cell.angle_beta   90.00
_cell.angle_gamma   90.00
#
_symmetry.space_group_name_H-M   'P 1'
#
loop_
_entity.id
_entity.type
_entity.pdbx_description
1 polymer ?
#
loop_
_entity_poly.entity_id
_entity_poly.type
_entity_poly.pdbx_seq_one_letter_code
_entity_poly.pdbx_strand_id
1 'polypeptide(L)'
;MSITELADIALLTQRTLQRRFAKVLGLNPNQYLQRFRVQKMCDLLESTSKPFDWIAYQVGYEDTTACRKVFNKCMGLTPSEFRKRF
;
A
#
# COMPACT_ATOMS: atom_id res chain seq x y z
N MET A 1 6.74 5.82 2.44
CA MET A 1 6.90 4.64 3.33
C MET A 1 7.37 3.42 2.55
N SER A 2 8.68 3.27 2.40
CA SER A 2 9.41 2.12 1.87
C SER A 2 9.78 1.14 2.99
N ILE A 3 10.26 -0.06 2.64
CA ILE A 3 10.77 -1.01 3.65
C ILE A 3 12.00 -0.44 4.37
N THR A 4 12.85 0.31 3.67
CA THR A 4 14.03 0.93 4.26
C THR A 4 13.62 1.93 5.34
N GLU A 5 12.66 2.80 5.02
CA GLU A 5 12.10 3.74 6.01
C GLU A 5 11.48 3.01 7.22
N LEU A 6 10.79 1.89 7.00
CA LEU A 6 10.24 1.08 8.09
C LEU A 6 11.34 0.44 8.96
N ALA A 7 12.46 0.05 8.34
CA ALA A 7 13.60 -0.54 9.02
C ALA A 7 14.31 0.51 9.88
N ASP A 8 14.48 1.73 9.34
CA ASP A 8 15.06 2.86 10.05
C ASP A 8 14.22 3.27 11.27
N ILE A 9 12.89 3.37 11.12
CA ILE A 9 11.96 3.64 12.23
C ILE A 9 12.05 2.54 13.31
N ALA A 10 12.22 1.29 12.88
CA ALA A 10 12.35 0.16 13.80
C ALA A 10 13.76 -0.01 14.39
N LEU A 11 14.73 0.84 14.03
CA LEU A 11 16.15 0.71 14.37
C LEU A 11 16.74 -0.66 13.97
N LEU A 12 16.32 -1.18 12.81
CA LEU A 12 16.74 -2.46 12.27
C LEU A 12 17.38 -2.30 10.89
N THR A 13 18.30 -3.18 10.55
CA THR A 13 18.68 -3.34 9.14
C THR A 13 17.53 -3.96 8.36
N GLN A 14 17.41 -3.63 7.07
CA GLN A 14 16.38 -4.19 6.17
C GLN A 14 16.32 -5.73 6.22
N ARG A 15 17.48 -6.40 6.24
CA ARG A 15 17.57 -7.87 6.36
C ARG A 15 17.03 -8.39 7.69
N THR A 16 17.27 -7.68 8.79
CA THR A 16 16.78 -8.06 10.11
C THR A 16 15.28 -7.83 10.23
N LEU A 17 14.78 -6.70 9.73
CA LEU A 17 13.36 -6.41 9.65
C LEU A 17 12.65 -7.49 8.82
N GLN A 18 13.15 -7.82 7.63
CA GLN A 18 12.57 -8.85 6.76
C GLN A 18 12.50 -10.22 7.43
N ARG A 19 13.60 -10.66 8.07
CA ARG A 19 13.62 -11.93 8.80
C ARG A 19 12.63 -11.96 9.95
N ARG A 20 12.54 -10.89 10.73
CA ARG A 20 11.60 -10.79 11.87
C ARG A 20 10.16 -10.73 11.39
N PHE A 21 9.86 -9.97 10.35
CA PHE A 21 8.53 -9.92 9.73
C PHE A 21 8.09 -11.30 9.24
N ALA A 22 8.95 -12.00 8.51
CA ALA A 22 8.65 -13.36 8.03
C ALA A 22 8.44 -14.34 9.19
N LYS A 23 9.23 -14.21 10.28
CA LYS A 23 9.09 -15.06 11.47
C LYS A 23 7.77 -14.82 12.23
N VAL A 24 7.29 -13.58 12.28
CA VAL A 24 6.10 -13.19 13.06
C VAL A 24 4.80 -13.30 12.23
N LEU A 25 4.83 -12.85 10.98
CA LEU A 25 3.64 -12.75 10.12
C LEU A 25 3.59 -13.82 9.02
N GLY A 26 4.66 -14.61 8.82
CA GLY A 26 4.72 -15.62 7.76
C GLY A 26 4.74 -15.04 6.33
N LEU A 27 4.81 -13.71 6.20
CA LEU A 27 4.65 -13.00 4.93
C LEU A 27 5.90 -12.21 4.58
N ASN A 28 6.13 -12.03 3.28
CA ASN A 28 7.14 -11.10 2.79
C ASN A 28 6.69 -9.66 3.12
N PRO A 29 7.52 -8.84 3.78
CA PRO A 29 7.23 -7.43 4.06
C PRO A 29 6.74 -6.61 2.87
N ASN A 30 7.24 -6.87 1.65
CA ASN A 30 6.81 -6.15 0.46
C ASN A 30 5.35 -6.45 0.11
N GLN A 31 4.94 -7.72 0.24
CA GLN A 31 3.55 -8.12 0.02
C GLN A 31 2.64 -7.54 1.09
N TYR A 32 3.09 -7.54 2.35
CA TYR A 32 2.36 -6.93 3.44
C TYR A 32 2.18 -5.41 3.23
N LEU A 33 3.25 -4.71 2.87
CA LEU A 33 3.23 -3.28 2.60
C LEU A 33 2.31 -2.94 1.43
N GLN A 34 2.31 -3.74 0.35
CA GLN A 34 1.37 -3.57 -0.75
C GLN A 34 -0.09 -3.74 -0.29
N ARG A 35 -0.40 -4.79 0.48
CA ARG A 35 -1.76 -4.98 1.02
C ARG A 35 -2.19 -3.84 1.93
N PHE A 36 -1.29 -3.39 2.81
CA PHE A 36 -1.55 -2.25 3.69
C PHE A 36 -1.82 -0.97 2.91
N ARG A 37 -1.04 -0.70 1.85
CA ARG A 37 -1.26 0.46 0.97
C ARG A 37 -2.60 0.36 0.26
N VAL A 38 -2.98 -0.81 -0.25
CA VAL A 38 -4.30 -1.00 -0.88
C VAL A 38 -5.43 -0.77 0.11
N GLN A 39 -5.33 -1.29 1.34
CA GLN A 39 -6.32 -1.02 2.38
C GLN A 39 -6.46 0.49 2.62
N LYS A 40 -5.34 1.21 2.76
CA LYS A 40 -5.36 2.67 2.93
C LYS A 40 -5.94 3.40 1.73
N MET A 41 -5.73 2.91 0.51
CA MET A 41 -6.38 3.47 -0.68
C MET A 41 -7.90 3.29 -0.61
N CYS A 42 -8.40 2.13 -0.19
CA CYS A 42 -9.84 1.91 0.01
C CYS A 42 -10.41 2.88 1.04
N ASP A 43 -9.78 2.98 2.22
CA ASP A 43 -10.20 3.91 3.28
C ASP A 43 -10.31 5.35 2.75
N LEU A 44 -9.34 5.80 1.93
CA LEU A 44 -9.32 7.15 1.34
C LEU A 44 -10.31 7.33 0.20
N LEU A 45 -10.58 6.28 -0.57
CA LEU A 45 -11.58 6.30 -1.64
C LEU A 45 -13.00 6.42 -1.09
N GLU A 46 -13.28 5.78 0.05
CA GLU A 46 -14.55 5.84 0.77
C GLU A 46 -14.72 7.14 1.56
N SER A 47 -13.67 7.59 2.25
CA SER A 47 -13.75 8.78 3.11
C SER A 47 -13.59 10.11 2.38
N THR A 48 -13.11 10.12 1.14
CA THR A 48 -12.80 11.37 0.41
C THR A 48 -13.18 11.34 -1.07
N SER A 49 -13.50 12.51 -1.61
CA SER A 49 -13.72 12.74 -3.05
C SER A 49 -12.46 13.14 -3.82
N LYS A 50 -11.27 13.05 -3.21
CA LYS A 50 -10.00 13.51 -3.82
C LYS A 50 -9.64 12.71 -5.07
N PRO A 51 -8.92 13.26 -6.07
CA PRO A 51 -8.50 12.49 -7.23
C PRO A 51 -7.65 11.27 -6.84
N PHE A 52 -7.72 10.19 -7.63
CA PHE A 52 -6.94 8.97 -7.35
C PHE A 52 -5.43 9.24 -7.31
N ASP A 53 -4.94 10.17 -8.13
CA ASP A 53 -3.53 10.55 -8.14
C ASP A 53 -3.10 11.12 -6.78
N TRP A 54 -3.94 11.94 -6.15
CA TRP A 54 -3.68 12.45 -4.80
C TRP A 54 -3.61 11.30 -3.78
N ILE A 55 -4.53 10.33 -3.88
CA ILE A 55 -4.55 9.16 -3.00
C ILE A 55 -3.27 8.32 -3.18
N ALA A 56 -2.84 8.10 -4.42
CA ALA A 56 -1.61 7.37 -4.74
C ALA A 56 -0.38 8.01 -4.09
N TYR A 57 -0.28 9.35 -4.12
CA TYR A 57 0.79 10.06 -3.42
C TYR A 57 0.71 9.87 -1.90
N GLN A 58 -0.49 9.96 -1.30
CA GLN A 58 -0.66 9.78 0.15
C GLN A 58 -0.26 8.38 0.64
N VAL A 59 -0.48 7.34 -0.17
CA VAL A 59 -0.07 5.97 0.17
C VAL A 59 1.37 5.65 -0.25
N GLY A 60 2.12 6.64 -0.73
CA GLY A 60 3.56 6.53 -1.01
C GLY A 60 3.90 5.90 -2.36
N TYR A 61 3.08 6.15 -3.39
CA TYR A 61 3.43 5.88 -4.78
C TYR A 61 3.76 7.18 -5.51
N GLU A 62 4.92 7.22 -6.17
CA GLU A 62 5.30 8.30 -7.08
C GLU A 62 4.70 8.09 -8.47
N ASP A 63 4.62 6.82 -8.91
CA ASP A 63 3.95 6.43 -10.16
C ASP A 63 2.50 6.01 -9.89
N THR A 64 1.56 6.90 -10.27
CA THR A 64 0.12 6.68 -10.13
C THR A 64 -0.39 5.57 -11.05
N THR A 65 0.26 5.33 -12.19
CA THR A 65 -0.09 4.25 -13.12
C THR A 65 0.26 2.89 -12.53
N ALA A 66 1.45 2.75 -11.94
CA ALA A 66 1.83 1.55 -11.20
C ALA A 66 0.91 1.33 -9.99
N CYS A 67 0.57 2.39 -9.25
CA CYS A 67 -0.38 2.32 -8.14
C CYS A 67 -1.75 1.79 -8.58
N ARG A 68 -2.28 2.31 -9.69
CA ARG A 68 -3.58 1.89 -10.24
C ARG A 68 -3.56 0.42 -10.67
N LYS A 69 -2.47 -0.05 -11.30
CA LYS A 69 -2.31 -1.47 -11.66
C LYS A 69 -2.33 -2.37 -10.42
N VAL A 70 -1.63 -1.99 -9.35
CA VAL A 70 -1.62 -2.74 -8.09
C VAL A 70 -3.01 -2.75 -7.45
N PHE A 71 -3.67 -1.59 -7.37
CA PHE A 71 -5.03 -1.50 -6.84
C PHE A 71 -6.00 -2.42 -7.59
N ASN A 72 -6.03 -2.32 -8.93
CA ASN A 72 -6.90 -3.14 -9.76
C ASN A 72 -6.61 -4.64 -9.59
N LYS A 73 -5.34 -5.02 -9.49
CA LYS A 73 -4.94 -6.42 -9.28
C LYS A 73 -5.39 -6.94 -7.92
N CYS A 74 -5.37 -6.11 -6.88
CA CYS A 74 -5.76 -6.51 -5.54
C CYS A 74 -7.27 -6.50 -5.31
N MET A 75 -7.97 -5.48 -5.82
CA MET A 75 -9.41 -5.29 -5.59
C MET A 75 -10.30 -5.89 -6.67
N GLY A 76 -9.74 -6.21 -7.85
CA GLY A 76 -10.52 -6.69 -9.01
C GLY A 76 -11.41 -5.63 -9.64
N LEU A 77 -11.31 -4.37 -9.21
CA LEU A 77 -12.12 -3.23 -9.62
C LEU A 77 -11.22 -2.03 -9.88
N THR A 78 -11.64 -1.14 -10.78
CA THR A 78 -10.99 0.17 -10.92
C THR A 78 -11.33 1.08 -9.73
N PRO A 79 -10.50 2.10 -9.42
CA PRO A 79 -10.81 3.04 -8.34
C PRO A 79 -12.13 3.79 -8.54
N SER A 80 -12.48 4.06 -9.80
CA SER A 80 -13.75 4.71 -10.16
C SER A 80 -14.95 3.80 -9.94
N GLU A 81 -14.84 2.51 -10.26
CA GLU A 81 -15.89 1.52 -9.97
C GLU A 81 -16.04 1.30 -8.48
N PHE A 82 -14.92 1.25 -7.75
CA PHE A 82 -14.91 1.12 -6.30
C PHE A 82 -15.71 2.26 -5.64
N ARG A 83 -15.46 3.52 -6.02
CA ARG A 83 -16.21 4.70 -5.55
C ARG A 83 -17.68 4.76 -5.93
N LYS A 84 -18.08 4.09 -7.00
CA LYS A 84 -19.50 4.02 -7.38
C LYS A 84 -20.23 2.98 -6.55
N ARG A 85 -19.49 2.00 -6.01
CA ARG A 85 -20.02 0.89 -5.25
C ARG A 85 -20.07 1.17 -3.74
N PHE A 86 -19.15 2.01 -3.25
CA PHE A 86 -18.98 2.40 -1.85
C PHE A 86 -18.82 3.92 -1.78
#